data_AF-A0A8T4CI18-F1
#
_entry.id   AF-A0A8T4CI18-F1
#
_cell.length_a   1.000
_cell.length_b   1.000
_cell.length_c   1.000
_cell.angle_alpha   90.00
_cell.angle_beta   90.00
_cell.angle_gamma   90.00
#
_symmetry.space_group_name_H-M   'P 1'
#
loop_
_entity.id
_entity.type
_entity.pdbx_description
1 polymer ?
#
loop_
_entity_poly.entity_id
_entity_poly.type
_entity_poly.pdbx_seq_one_letter_code
_entity_poly.pdbx_strand_id
1 'polypeptide(L)'
;HEILKEKGYEFLEPDAASEEDLLKVHEAEYIWNLKKGLVEDSDTPAYDNIYEYARLSAGAAILAAKINGFSLMRPPGHHAGRSGAALGVYTRGFCYLNNIAIAVKAIGKPALILDVDGHHGNGTQEIFQGDEKVVYVSLHRYPYYPGTGAYSEGNCLNFPLPADCGEQRYLETLDQALGIVDVGRFEVVAVSVGFDTHLGDLASLGLTENSYRKIGERIAALKKPTFFILEGGYVGAKNGKGIDQFLRGYEGEL
;
A
#
# COMPACT_ATOMS: atom_id res chain seq x y z
N HIS A 1 -12.57 -12.10 1.67
CA HIS A 1 -13.92 -12.08 1.08
C HIS A 1 -14.95 -12.65 2.06
N GLU A 2 -14.97 -13.96 2.35
CA GLU A 2 -16.02 -14.57 3.20
C GLU A 2 -16.21 -13.90 4.57
N ILE A 3 -15.13 -13.65 5.33
CA ILE A 3 -15.20 -12.99 6.65
C ILE A 3 -15.91 -11.63 6.57
N LEU A 4 -15.61 -10.84 5.54
CA LEU A 4 -16.20 -9.51 5.36
C LEU A 4 -17.66 -9.61 4.89
N LYS A 5 -17.97 -10.60 4.04
CA LYS A 5 -19.35 -10.87 3.63
C LYS A 5 -20.24 -11.26 4.80
N GLU A 6 -19.76 -12.12 5.70
CA GLU A 6 -20.46 -12.51 6.93
C GLU A 6 -20.73 -11.31 7.85
N LYS A 7 -19.88 -10.29 7.78
CA LYS A 7 -19.98 -9.04 8.55
C LYS A 7 -20.85 -7.97 7.90
N GLY A 8 -21.38 -8.24 6.70
CA GLY A 8 -22.31 -7.34 6.02
C GLY A 8 -21.65 -6.18 5.28
N TYR A 9 -20.36 -6.27 4.95
CA TYR A 9 -19.74 -5.29 4.06
C TYR A 9 -20.38 -5.33 2.66
N GLU A 10 -20.58 -4.15 2.08
CA GLU A 10 -20.97 -3.99 0.69
C GLU A 10 -19.76 -4.15 -0.23
N PHE A 11 -19.91 -4.93 -1.29
CA PHE A 11 -18.88 -5.12 -2.31
C PHE A 11 -19.31 -4.43 -3.59
N LEU A 12 -18.47 -3.53 -4.07
CA LEU A 12 -18.68 -2.79 -5.31
C LEU A 12 -17.78 -3.33 -6.41
N GLU A 13 -18.31 -3.42 -7.62
CA GLU A 13 -17.55 -3.80 -8.80
C GLU A 13 -16.84 -2.57 -9.40
N PRO A 14 -15.51 -2.60 -9.57
CA PRO A 14 -14.77 -1.48 -10.11
C PRO A 14 -14.64 -1.54 -11.63
N ASP A 15 -14.63 -0.39 -12.28
CA ASP A 15 -14.13 -0.27 -13.65
C ASP A 15 -12.60 -0.39 -13.65
N ALA A 16 -12.04 -0.95 -14.73
CA ALA A 16 -10.59 -0.96 -14.94
C ALA A 16 -10.04 0.46 -15.11
N ALA A 17 -8.88 0.76 -14.51
CA ALA A 17 -8.20 2.04 -14.69
C ALA A 17 -7.98 2.34 -16.18
N SER A 18 -8.27 3.57 -16.60
CA SER A 18 -8.03 4.00 -17.98
C SER A 18 -6.53 4.15 -18.25
N GLU A 19 -6.11 4.06 -19.51
CA GLU A 19 -4.71 4.37 -19.87
C GLU A 19 -4.32 5.81 -19.48
N GLU A 20 -5.27 6.75 -19.49
CA GLU A 20 -5.05 8.12 -19.00
C GLU A 20 -4.71 8.14 -17.50
N ASP A 21 -5.38 7.31 -16.69
CA ASP A 21 -5.06 7.20 -15.27
C ASP A 21 -3.68 6.58 -15.05
N LEU A 22 -3.32 5.56 -15.85
CA LEU A 22 -1.99 4.94 -15.77
C LEU A 22 -0.88 5.94 -16.11
N LEU A 23 -1.08 6.76 -17.15
CA LEU A 23 -0.12 7.76 -17.63
C LEU A 23 0.11 8.92 -16.65
N LYS A 24 -0.74 9.10 -15.63
CA LYS A 24 -0.49 10.06 -14.54
C LYS A 24 0.65 9.61 -13.62
N VAL A 25 1.03 8.33 -13.66
CA VAL A 25 2.00 7.71 -12.75
C VAL A 25 3.13 7.06 -13.51
N HIS A 26 2.80 6.21 -14.47
CA HIS A 26 3.74 5.36 -15.17
C HIS A 26 4.09 5.91 -16.54
N GLU A 27 5.30 5.61 -16.99
CA GLU A 27 5.78 5.98 -18.32
C GLU A 27 5.04 5.18 -19.40
N ALA A 28 4.81 5.83 -20.54
CA ALA A 28 4.10 5.22 -21.67
C ALA A 28 4.78 3.94 -22.18
N GLU A 29 6.12 3.91 -22.17
CA GLU A 29 6.90 2.73 -22.55
C GLU A 29 6.67 1.56 -21.58
N TYR A 30 6.64 1.82 -20.27
CA TYR A 30 6.35 0.79 -19.28
C TYR A 30 4.93 0.22 -19.44
N ILE A 31 3.93 1.08 -19.62
CA ILE A 31 2.54 0.65 -19.88
C ILE A 31 2.46 -0.22 -21.14
N TRP A 32 3.17 0.19 -22.21
CA TRP A 32 3.23 -0.59 -23.44
C TRP A 32 3.89 -1.97 -23.22
N ASN A 33 5.02 -2.02 -22.50
CA ASN A 33 5.70 -3.27 -22.16
C ASN A 33 4.78 -4.19 -21.35
N LEU A 34 4.08 -3.66 -20.34
CA LEU A 34 3.14 -4.43 -19.52
C LEU A 34 2.02 -5.03 -20.37
N LYS A 35 1.43 -4.22 -21.26
CA LYS A 35 0.39 -4.66 -22.21
C LYS A 35 0.87 -5.74 -23.18
N LYS A 36 2.17 -5.79 -23.46
CA LYS A 36 2.81 -6.80 -24.33
C LYS A 36 3.36 -8.01 -23.57
N GLY A 37 3.24 -8.05 -22.24
CA GLY A 37 3.84 -9.11 -21.42
C GLY A 37 5.37 -9.05 -21.38
N LEU A 38 5.97 -7.89 -21.63
CA LEU A 38 7.42 -7.67 -21.67
C LEU A 38 7.97 -7.12 -20.35
N VAL A 39 7.30 -7.44 -19.23
CA VAL A 39 7.63 -6.96 -17.89
C VAL A 39 7.91 -8.12 -16.95
N GLU A 40 8.40 -9.25 -17.44
CA GLU A 40 8.80 -10.34 -16.56
C GLU A 40 10.06 -9.95 -15.78
N ASP A 41 10.08 -10.28 -14.48
CA ASP A 41 11.30 -10.34 -13.68
C ASP A 41 11.28 -11.59 -12.77
N SER A 42 12.31 -11.78 -11.94
CA SER A 42 12.48 -12.98 -11.12
C SER A 42 11.38 -13.23 -10.08
N ASP A 43 10.64 -12.21 -9.67
CA ASP A 43 9.55 -12.33 -8.71
C ASP A 43 8.19 -11.88 -9.26
N THR A 44 8.18 -11.19 -10.40
CA THR A 44 6.98 -10.62 -11.03
C THR A 44 6.82 -11.16 -12.46
N PRO A 45 6.20 -12.34 -12.63
CA PRO A 45 6.09 -13.03 -13.92
C PRO A 45 5.05 -12.41 -14.86
N ALA A 46 5.27 -12.47 -16.17
CA ALA A 46 4.31 -11.98 -17.15
C ALA A 46 3.18 -13.01 -17.41
N TYR A 47 2.19 -13.08 -16.53
CA TYR A 47 1.01 -13.94 -16.73
C TYR A 47 0.10 -13.47 -17.86
N ASP A 48 -0.62 -14.41 -18.47
CA ASP A 48 -1.69 -14.09 -19.42
C ASP A 48 -2.71 -13.13 -18.78
N ASN A 49 -3.12 -12.10 -19.54
CA ASN A 49 -4.05 -11.05 -19.12
C ASN A 49 -3.61 -10.23 -17.89
N ILE A 50 -2.35 -10.31 -17.45
CA ILE A 50 -1.89 -9.58 -16.26
C ILE A 50 -2.09 -8.07 -16.36
N TYR A 51 -2.00 -7.50 -17.57
CA TYR A 51 -2.32 -6.10 -17.82
C TYR A 51 -3.77 -5.75 -17.43
N GLU A 52 -4.75 -6.57 -17.82
CA GLU A 52 -6.15 -6.30 -17.51
C GLU A 52 -6.44 -6.50 -16.01
N TYR A 53 -5.86 -7.53 -15.39
CA TYR A 53 -5.98 -7.72 -13.94
C TYR A 53 -5.34 -6.59 -13.13
N ALA A 54 -4.15 -6.13 -13.53
CA ALA A 54 -3.49 -4.99 -12.90
C ALA A 54 -4.33 -3.71 -13.06
N ARG A 55 -4.94 -3.48 -14.24
CA ARG A 55 -5.84 -2.34 -14.46
C ARG A 55 -7.10 -2.41 -13.61
N LEU A 56 -7.68 -3.60 -13.42
CA LEU A 56 -8.81 -3.79 -12.51
C LEU A 56 -8.41 -3.51 -11.06
N SER A 57 -7.21 -3.92 -10.63
CA SER A 57 -6.69 -3.62 -9.29
C SER A 57 -6.50 -2.12 -9.07
N ALA A 58 -5.89 -1.43 -10.03
CA ALA A 58 -5.73 0.03 -10.00
C ALA A 58 -7.08 0.76 -10.07
N GLY A 59 -8.02 0.26 -10.87
CA GLY A 59 -9.38 0.81 -10.98
C GLY A 59 -10.16 0.71 -9.66
N ALA A 60 -10.03 -0.41 -8.97
CA ALA A 60 -10.58 -0.59 -7.62
C ALA A 60 -9.95 0.37 -6.60
N ALA A 61 -8.65 0.67 -6.74
CA ALA A 61 -7.99 1.67 -5.92
C ALA A 61 -8.56 3.08 -6.16
N ILE A 62 -8.84 3.45 -7.41
CA ILE A 62 -9.52 4.71 -7.76
C ILE A 62 -10.92 4.76 -7.15
N LEU A 63 -11.70 3.67 -7.26
CA LEU A 63 -13.03 3.59 -6.66
C LEU A 63 -12.97 3.76 -5.14
N ALA A 64 -12.06 3.02 -4.47
CA ALA A 64 -11.83 3.12 -3.03
C ALA A 64 -11.50 4.55 -2.60
N ALA A 65 -10.63 5.26 -3.35
CA ALA A 65 -10.30 6.66 -3.08
C ALA A 65 -11.48 7.63 -3.26
N LYS A 66 -12.42 7.35 -4.16
CA LYS A 66 -13.63 8.18 -4.35
C LYS A 66 -14.64 8.02 -3.22
N ILE A 67 -14.72 6.83 -2.63
CA ILE A 67 -15.75 6.49 -1.64
C ILE A 67 -15.21 6.34 -0.21
N ASN A 68 -13.90 6.53 0.00
CA ASN A 68 -13.21 6.24 1.26
C ASN A 68 -13.35 4.75 1.68
N GLY A 69 -13.18 3.84 0.72
CA GLY A 69 -13.36 2.39 0.89
C GLY A 69 -12.04 1.61 0.99
N PHE A 70 -12.15 0.28 0.94
CA PHE A 70 -11.01 -0.65 0.92
C PHE A 70 -10.99 -1.44 -0.40
N SER A 71 -9.96 -1.21 -1.23
CA SER A 71 -9.65 -2.11 -2.35
C SER A 71 -8.97 -3.38 -1.87
N LEU A 72 -9.64 -4.52 -2.02
CA LEU A 72 -9.11 -5.86 -1.72
C LEU A 72 -8.49 -6.54 -2.94
N MET A 73 -8.30 -5.80 -4.03
CA MET A 73 -7.88 -6.35 -5.31
C MET A 73 -6.40 -6.75 -5.31
N ARG A 74 -6.06 -7.66 -6.23
CA ARG A 74 -4.71 -8.11 -6.54
C ARG A 74 -4.53 -7.98 -8.06
N PRO A 75 -3.30 -7.73 -8.56
CA PRO A 75 -2.01 -7.68 -7.86
C PRO A 75 -1.80 -6.43 -6.98
N PRO A 76 -0.82 -6.46 -6.03
CA PRO A 76 -0.39 -5.29 -5.24
C PRO A 76 0.32 -4.23 -6.13
N GLY A 77 0.76 -3.12 -5.53
CA GLY A 77 1.27 -1.98 -6.30
C GLY A 77 2.47 -1.21 -5.75
N HIS A 78 2.74 -1.18 -4.45
CA HIS A 78 3.64 -0.17 -3.86
C HIS A 78 5.12 -0.24 -4.32
N HIS A 79 5.56 -1.33 -4.96
CA HIS A 79 6.90 -1.49 -5.52
C HIS A 79 7.05 -1.00 -6.96
N ALA A 80 5.95 -0.82 -7.71
CA ALA A 80 6.03 -0.42 -9.11
C ALA A 80 6.41 1.07 -9.24
N GLY A 81 7.58 1.36 -9.81
CA GLY A 81 8.04 2.73 -10.11
C GLY A 81 7.48 3.28 -11.41
N ARG A 82 7.96 4.45 -11.83
CA ARG A 82 7.47 5.12 -13.06
C ARG A 82 7.74 4.28 -14.30
N SER A 83 8.93 3.69 -14.38
CA SER A 83 9.36 2.78 -15.46
C SER A 83 9.14 1.30 -15.13
N GLY A 84 8.43 0.99 -14.03
CA GLY A 84 8.32 -0.34 -13.44
C GLY A 84 9.40 -0.59 -12.39
N ALA A 85 10.68 -0.40 -12.75
CA ALA A 85 11.77 -0.38 -11.79
C ALA A 85 11.67 0.83 -10.85
N ALA A 86 12.19 0.71 -9.63
CA ALA A 86 12.11 1.79 -8.65
C ALA A 86 13.38 1.95 -7.81
N LEU A 87 13.91 3.18 -7.71
CA LEU A 87 15.09 3.53 -6.89
C LEU A 87 16.31 2.62 -7.15
N GLY A 88 16.55 2.25 -8.41
CA GLY A 88 17.64 1.35 -8.82
C GLY A 88 17.37 -0.14 -8.59
N VAL A 89 16.18 -0.52 -8.14
CA VAL A 89 15.74 -1.90 -7.99
C VAL A 89 14.92 -2.29 -9.22
N TYR A 90 15.35 -3.34 -9.93
CA TYR A 90 14.73 -3.78 -11.18
C TYR A 90 13.57 -4.77 -11.00
N THR A 91 13.51 -5.45 -9.86
CA THR A 91 12.40 -6.32 -9.50
C THR A 91 11.23 -5.51 -8.96
N ARG A 92 10.01 -6.01 -9.16
CA ARG A 92 8.80 -5.26 -8.81
C ARG A 92 8.01 -5.88 -7.65
N GLY A 93 8.50 -6.95 -7.01
CA GLY A 93 7.91 -7.46 -5.77
C GLY A 93 6.44 -7.78 -5.92
N PHE A 94 6.09 -8.53 -6.97
CA PHE A 94 4.72 -8.91 -7.33
C PHE A 94 3.82 -7.77 -7.85
N CYS A 95 4.35 -6.54 -7.97
CA CYS A 95 3.58 -5.35 -8.35
C CYS A 95 3.73 -5.04 -9.85
N TYR A 96 2.61 -4.69 -10.51
CA TYR A 96 2.62 -4.33 -11.95
C TYR A 96 2.26 -2.87 -12.17
N LEU A 97 1.33 -2.33 -11.37
CA LEU A 97 0.91 -0.93 -11.41
C LEU A 97 0.84 -0.42 -9.98
N ASN A 98 1.23 0.83 -9.75
CA ASN A 98 1.22 1.41 -8.42
C ASN A 98 -0.19 1.89 -8.06
N ASN A 99 -0.97 0.98 -7.49
CA ASN A 99 -2.39 1.18 -7.17
C ASN A 99 -2.63 2.43 -6.30
N ILE A 100 -1.86 2.60 -5.22
CA ILE A 100 -2.01 3.74 -4.30
C ILE A 100 -1.65 5.05 -5.02
N ALA A 101 -0.59 5.07 -5.83
CA ALA A 101 -0.19 6.27 -6.57
C ALA A 101 -1.20 6.66 -7.64
N ILE A 102 -1.73 5.68 -8.39
CA ILE A 102 -2.77 5.91 -9.41
C ILE A 102 -4.01 6.50 -8.74
N ALA A 103 -4.45 5.92 -7.62
CA ALA A 103 -5.60 6.42 -6.87
C ALA A 103 -5.41 7.86 -6.37
N VAL A 104 -4.25 8.17 -5.76
CA VAL A 104 -3.93 9.52 -5.25
C VAL A 104 -3.84 10.53 -6.39
N LYS A 105 -3.20 10.20 -7.51
CA LYS A 105 -3.13 11.09 -8.69
C LYS A 105 -4.51 11.26 -9.35
N ALA A 106 -5.37 10.25 -9.32
CA ALA A 106 -6.73 10.33 -9.89
C ALA A 106 -7.64 11.28 -9.09
N ILE A 107 -7.56 11.29 -7.76
CA ILE A 107 -8.33 12.24 -6.93
C ILE A 107 -7.70 13.63 -6.89
N GLY A 108 -6.39 13.76 -7.10
CA GLY A 108 -5.69 15.05 -7.23
C GLY A 108 -5.66 15.91 -5.96
N LYS A 109 -5.89 15.32 -4.79
CA LYS A 109 -5.96 16.00 -3.49
C LYS A 109 -4.64 15.92 -2.72
N PRO A 110 -4.32 16.89 -1.84
CA PRO A 110 -3.23 16.74 -0.88
C PRO A 110 -3.43 15.50 0.00
N ALA A 111 -2.46 14.59 0.01
CA ALA A 111 -2.60 13.28 0.62
C ALA A 111 -1.43 12.93 1.56
N LEU A 112 -1.75 12.34 2.71
CA LEU A 112 -0.79 11.55 3.46
C LEU A 112 -0.88 10.11 2.95
N ILE A 113 0.20 9.59 2.38
CA ILE A 113 0.30 8.17 2.05
C ILE A 113 1.01 7.47 3.20
N LEU A 114 0.30 6.54 3.86
CA LEU A 114 0.85 5.70 4.93
C LEU A 114 0.99 4.26 4.41
N ASP A 115 2.19 3.72 4.48
CA ASP A 115 2.50 2.36 4.07
C ASP A 115 2.90 1.53 5.30
N VAL A 116 2.04 0.57 5.63
CA VAL A 116 2.20 -0.36 6.76
C VAL A 116 2.50 -1.80 6.29
N ASP A 117 2.78 -1.99 4.99
CA ASP A 117 3.35 -3.22 4.47
C ASP A 117 4.77 -3.46 5.04
N GLY A 118 5.16 -4.73 5.18
CA GLY A 118 6.45 -5.09 5.76
C GLY A 118 7.65 -4.76 4.87
N HIS A 119 7.44 -4.45 3.59
CA HIS A 119 8.46 -4.02 2.65
C HIS A 119 8.36 -2.52 2.37
N HIS A 120 9.49 -1.90 2.06
CA HIS A 120 9.49 -0.50 1.63
C HIS A 120 8.79 -0.37 0.27
N GLY A 121 7.73 0.43 0.20
CA GLY A 121 7.05 0.82 -1.05
C GLY A 121 7.89 1.78 -1.89
N ASN A 122 9.04 1.29 -2.37
CA ASN A 122 10.03 2.03 -3.15
C ASN A 122 9.48 2.68 -4.41
N GLY A 123 8.50 2.04 -5.07
CA GLY A 123 7.80 2.63 -6.22
C GLY A 123 6.99 3.86 -5.81
N THR A 124 6.23 3.75 -4.72
CA THR A 124 5.45 4.86 -4.17
C THR A 124 6.35 6.03 -3.76
N GLN A 125 7.47 5.74 -3.10
CA GLN A 125 8.49 6.76 -2.80
C GLN A 125 8.98 7.44 -4.09
N GLU A 126 9.47 6.70 -5.08
CA GLU A 126 9.99 7.29 -6.33
C GLU A 126 8.94 8.20 -7.02
N ILE A 127 7.68 7.77 -7.04
CA ILE A 127 6.63 8.51 -7.73
C ILE A 127 6.34 9.85 -7.05
N PHE A 128 6.34 9.91 -5.71
CA PHE A 128 5.95 11.11 -4.96
C PHE A 128 7.12 11.89 -4.38
N GLN A 129 8.36 11.44 -4.54
CA GLN A 129 9.52 12.17 -4.10
C GLN A 129 9.56 13.57 -4.73
N GLY A 130 9.59 14.60 -3.87
CA GLY A 130 9.54 16.01 -4.28
C GLY A 130 8.13 16.57 -4.56
N ASP A 131 7.06 15.79 -4.41
CA ASP A 131 5.68 16.26 -4.55
C ASP A 131 5.24 17.04 -3.29
N GLU A 132 5.03 18.35 -3.41
CA GLU A 132 4.66 19.23 -2.29
C GLU A 132 3.27 18.93 -1.70
N LYS A 133 2.40 18.23 -2.44
CA LYS A 133 1.04 17.90 -2.00
C LYS A 133 0.98 16.56 -1.27
N VAL A 134 2.07 15.80 -1.25
CA VAL A 134 2.09 14.44 -0.71
C VAL A 134 3.19 14.31 0.33
N VAL A 135 2.87 13.66 1.45
CA VAL A 135 3.88 13.07 2.33
C VAL A 135 3.71 11.56 2.28
N TYR A 136 4.81 10.86 2.05
CA TYR A 136 4.85 9.40 2.09
C TYR A 136 5.51 8.98 3.41
N VAL A 137 4.87 8.05 4.12
CA VAL A 137 5.38 7.46 5.36
C VAL A 137 5.42 5.95 5.18
N SER A 138 6.55 5.31 5.45
CA SER A 138 6.68 3.86 5.37
C SER A 138 7.34 3.28 6.61
N LEU A 139 6.72 2.25 7.20
CA LEU A 139 7.28 1.45 8.27
C LEU A 139 7.54 0.04 7.74
N HIS A 140 8.81 -0.34 7.57
CA HIS A 140 9.16 -1.57 6.87
C HIS A 140 10.37 -2.25 7.48
N ARG A 141 10.53 -3.56 7.22
CA ARG A 141 11.70 -4.32 7.66
C ARG A 141 12.95 -3.89 6.90
N TYR A 142 14.04 -3.63 7.62
CA TYR A 142 15.33 -3.32 7.01
C TYR A 142 16.51 -3.88 7.85
N PRO A 143 17.61 -4.35 7.22
CA PRO A 143 17.79 -4.56 5.78
C PRO A 143 16.98 -5.78 5.29
N TYR A 144 16.10 -5.58 4.31
CA TYR A 144 15.28 -6.60 3.68
C TYR A 144 14.88 -6.16 2.27
N TYR A 145 14.14 -6.98 1.51
CA TYR A 145 13.60 -6.56 0.21
C TYR A 145 12.81 -5.25 0.37
N PRO A 146 12.95 -4.25 -0.53
CA PRO A 146 13.75 -4.22 -1.77
C PRO A 146 15.21 -3.72 -1.59
N GLY A 147 15.67 -3.49 -0.37
CA GLY A 147 17.01 -2.97 -0.07
C GLY A 147 17.11 -1.43 -0.05
N THR A 148 15.99 -0.74 -0.20
CA THR A 148 15.87 0.73 -0.10
C THR A 148 15.10 1.12 1.16
N GLY A 149 14.87 2.42 1.40
CA GLY A 149 14.12 2.90 2.57
C GLY A 149 14.95 3.03 3.86
N ALA A 150 16.28 2.92 3.78
CA ALA A 150 17.17 3.04 4.94
C ALA A 150 17.11 4.42 5.63
N TYR A 151 16.77 5.48 4.90
CA TYR A 151 16.73 6.86 5.38
C TYR A 151 15.57 7.61 4.75
N SER A 152 15.03 8.59 5.47
CA SER A 152 14.07 9.55 4.94
C SER A 152 14.73 10.51 3.95
N GLU A 153 13.99 10.92 2.93
CA GLU A 153 14.43 11.91 1.94
C GLU A 153 13.28 12.85 1.57
N GLY A 154 13.46 14.15 1.86
CA GLY A 154 12.46 15.17 1.55
C GLY A 154 11.10 14.89 2.22
N ASN A 155 10.06 14.72 1.40
CA ASN A 155 8.69 14.42 1.82
C ASN A 155 8.41 12.91 2.03
N CYS A 156 9.41 12.05 1.83
CA CYS A 156 9.34 10.60 2.04
C CYS A 156 10.01 10.24 3.37
N LEU A 157 9.21 9.84 4.35
CA LEU A 157 9.61 9.56 5.72
C LEU A 157 9.68 8.06 5.94
N ASN A 158 10.90 7.54 6.05
CA ASN A 158 11.15 6.11 6.17
C ASN A 158 11.52 5.73 7.59
N PHE A 159 10.86 4.68 8.08
CA PHE A 159 11.03 4.12 9.42
C PHE A 159 11.48 2.65 9.29
N PRO A 160 12.77 2.41 9.05
CA PRO A 160 13.32 1.06 8.97
C PRO A 160 13.25 0.35 10.33
N LEU A 161 12.71 -0.86 10.33
CA LEU A 161 12.49 -1.69 11.52
C LEU A 161 13.33 -2.98 11.47
N PRO A 162 13.95 -3.40 12.58
CA PRO A 162 14.70 -4.64 12.63
C PRO A 162 13.77 -5.86 12.67
N ALA A 163 14.29 -7.03 12.30
CA ALA A 163 13.52 -8.28 12.28
C ALA A 163 12.92 -8.67 13.64
N ASP A 164 13.51 -8.23 14.75
CA ASP A 164 13.05 -8.46 16.12
C ASP A 164 12.14 -7.33 16.65
N CYS A 165 11.49 -6.57 15.76
CA CYS A 165 10.67 -5.41 16.10
C CYS A 165 9.61 -5.71 17.19
N GLY A 166 8.71 -6.65 16.91
CA GLY A 166 7.57 -6.95 17.77
C GLY A 166 6.53 -5.83 17.81
N GLU A 167 5.38 -6.12 18.43
CA GLU A 167 4.23 -5.21 18.49
C GLU A 167 4.57 -3.86 19.15
N GLN A 168 5.24 -3.87 20.31
CA GLN A 168 5.48 -2.63 21.07
C GLN A 168 6.30 -1.62 20.25
N ARG A 169 7.47 -2.03 19.74
CA ARG A 169 8.33 -1.14 18.94
C ARG A 169 7.63 -0.68 17.67
N TYR A 170 6.85 -1.56 17.02
CA TYR A 170 6.12 -1.19 15.80
C TYR A 170 5.11 -0.07 16.09
N LEU A 171 4.29 -0.23 17.13
CA LEU A 171 3.25 0.74 17.48
C LEU A 171 3.85 2.07 17.98
N GLU A 172 4.93 2.02 18.77
CA GLU A 172 5.65 3.23 19.18
C GLU A 172 6.25 3.98 17.98
N THR A 173 6.76 3.25 16.99
CA THR A 173 7.28 3.82 15.73
C THR A 173 6.14 4.44 14.90
N LEU A 174 4.99 3.77 14.82
CA LEU A 174 3.82 4.30 14.12
C LEU A 174 3.31 5.58 14.80
N ASP A 175 3.25 5.60 16.13
CA ASP A 175 2.86 6.78 16.90
C ASP A 175 3.84 7.95 16.68
N GLN A 176 5.15 7.67 16.62
CA GLN A 176 6.17 8.65 16.25
C GLN A 176 5.98 9.16 14.82
N ALA A 177 5.79 8.26 13.86
CA ALA A 177 5.65 8.59 12.45
C ALA A 177 4.43 9.48 12.18
N LEU A 178 3.29 9.15 12.80
CA LEU A 178 2.09 9.98 12.72
C LEU A 178 2.25 11.30 13.48
N GLY A 179 2.99 11.32 14.59
CA GLY A 179 3.21 12.50 15.42
C GLY A 179 4.08 13.59 14.78
N ILE A 180 4.96 13.25 13.83
CA ILE A 180 5.79 14.24 13.12
C ILE A 180 5.12 14.82 11.88
N VAL A 181 4.03 14.21 11.42
CA VAL A 181 3.28 14.65 10.24
C VAL A 181 2.20 15.65 10.68
N ASP A 182 2.21 16.82 10.05
CA ASP A 182 1.09 17.78 10.17
C ASP A 182 -0.09 17.29 9.31
N VAL A 183 -0.84 16.35 9.87
CA VAL A 183 -2.00 15.71 9.21
C VAL A 183 -3.08 16.73 8.83
N GLY A 184 -3.09 17.90 9.48
CA GLY A 184 -4.00 19.02 9.19
C GLY A 184 -3.96 19.46 7.73
N ARG A 185 -2.79 19.42 7.08
CA ARG A 185 -2.60 19.89 5.70
C ARG A 185 -3.17 18.98 4.61
N PHE A 186 -3.49 17.73 4.95
CA PHE A 186 -3.97 16.75 3.97
C PHE A 186 -5.49 16.65 3.99
N GLU A 187 -6.07 16.46 2.81
CA GLU A 187 -7.50 16.25 2.65
C GLU A 187 -7.88 14.77 2.78
N VAL A 188 -6.91 13.87 2.58
CA VAL A 188 -7.11 12.42 2.58
C VAL A 188 -5.90 11.69 3.16
N VAL A 189 -6.15 10.56 3.82
CA VAL A 189 -5.14 9.58 4.18
C VAL A 189 -5.30 8.36 3.27
N ALA A 190 -4.26 8.02 2.54
CA ALA A 190 -4.22 6.90 1.62
C ALA A 190 -3.33 5.82 2.23
N VAL A 191 -3.89 4.66 2.56
CA VAL A 191 -3.13 3.62 3.30
C VAL A 191 -2.84 2.43 2.39
N SER A 192 -1.56 2.14 2.20
CA SER A 192 -1.09 0.86 1.65
C SER A 192 -1.01 -0.14 2.79
N VAL A 193 -1.87 -1.16 2.77
CA VAL A 193 -2.06 -2.09 3.89
C VAL A 193 -1.55 -3.47 3.51
N GLY A 194 -0.40 -3.85 4.04
CA GLY A 194 0.14 -5.21 3.96
C GLY A 194 -0.03 -5.99 5.27
N PHE A 195 -0.21 -7.31 5.16
CA PHE A 195 -0.34 -8.20 6.32
C PHE A 195 0.86 -9.15 6.49
N ASP A 196 1.93 -8.94 5.72
CA ASP A 196 3.16 -9.74 5.77
C ASP A 196 4.09 -9.34 6.93
N THR A 197 3.77 -8.28 7.67
CA THR A 197 4.37 -7.96 8.97
C THR A 197 3.98 -8.97 10.07
N HIS A 198 2.97 -9.83 9.81
CA HIS A 198 2.51 -10.84 10.74
C HIS A 198 3.63 -11.83 11.09
N LEU A 199 3.67 -12.29 12.35
CA LEU A 199 4.54 -13.36 12.80
C LEU A 199 4.45 -14.60 11.89
N GLY A 200 5.57 -14.95 11.27
CA GLY A 200 5.70 -16.11 10.37
C GLY A 200 5.10 -15.91 8.98
N ASP A 201 4.92 -14.67 8.54
CA ASP A 201 4.73 -14.31 7.13
C ASP A 201 6.06 -13.79 6.52
N LEU A 202 6.06 -13.30 5.29
CA LEU A 202 7.26 -13.02 4.49
C LEU A 202 8.20 -11.99 5.13
N ALA A 203 7.71 -10.79 5.43
CA ALA A 203 8.50 -9.75 6.08
C ALA A 203 8.65 -10.01 7.59
N SER A 204 7.60 -10.50 8.26
CA SER A 204 7.51 -10.86 9.67
C SER A 204 8.24 -9.91 10.62
N LEU A 205 7.51 -8.89 11.11
CA LEU A 205 7.96 -7.98 12.17
C LEU A 205 7.42 -8.38 13.55
N GLY A 206 6.80 -9.56 13.66
CA GLY A 206 6.25 -10.07 14.92
C GLY A 206 4.88 -9.51 15.28
N LEU A 207 4.13 -9.02 14.30
CA LEU A 207 2.76 -8.54 14.51
C LEU A 207 1.77 -9.71 14.62
N THR A 208 0.65 -9.45 15.30
CA THR A 208 -0.47 -10.37 15.48
C THR A 208 -1.77 -9.71 15.02
N GLU A 209 -2.88 -10.45 15.04
CA GLU A 209 -4.19 -9.90 14.73
C GLU A 209 -4.57 -8.71 15.63
N ASN A 210 -4.18 -8.76 16.92
CA ASN A 210 -4.39 -7.65 17.85
C ASN A 210 -3.56 -6.41 17.48
N SER A 211 -2.36 -6.60 16.92
CA SER A 211 -1.52 -5.50 16.46
C SER A 211 -2.20 -4.75 15.31
N TYR A 212 -2.83 -5.46 14.37
CA TYR A 212 -3.57 -4.84 13.27
C TYR A 212 -4.78 -4.03 13.73
N ARG A 213 -5.50 -4.50 14.76
CA ARG A 213 -6.56 -3.68 15.40
C ARG A 213 -6.01 -2.35 15.91
N LYS A 214 -4.91 -2.41 16.67
CA LYS A 214 -4.25 -1.22 17.22
C LYS A 214 -3.72 -0.26 16.14
N ILE A 215 -3.32 -0.77 14.98
CA ILE A 215 -2.95 0.03 13.81
C ILE A 215 -4.19 0.75 13.26
N GLY A 216 -5.30 0.02 13.05
CA GLY A 216 -6.57 0.60 12.61
C GLY A 216 -7.06 1.74 13.53
N GLU A 217 -6.99 1.54 14.85
CA GLU A 217 -7.35 2.55 15.86
C GLU A 217 -6.53 3.85 15.71
N ARG A 218 -5.23 3.73 15.46
CA ARG A 218 -4.32 4.89 15.27
C ARG A 218 -4.64 5.65 14.00
N ILE A 219 -4.95 4.93 12.92
CA ILE A 219 -5.35 5.55 11.65
C ILE A 219 -6.71 6.25 11.81
N ALA A 220 -7.68 5.64 12.51
CA ALA A 220 -8.96 6.28 12.79
C ALA A 220 -8.83 7.55 13.64
N ALA A 221 -7.88 7.58 14.57
CA ALA A 221 -7.60 8.75 15.41
C ALA A 221 -7.14 9.99 14.62
N LEU A 222 -6.69 9.82 13.37
CA LEU A 222 -6.35 10.93 12.47
C LEU A 222 -7.56 11.76 12.05
N LYS A 223 -8.77 11.20 12.12
CA LYS A 223 -10.05 11.89 11.80
C LYS A 223 -10.06 12.55 10.43
N LYS A 224 -9.55 11.84 9.42
CA LYS A 224 -9.54 12.27 8.02
C LYS A 224 -10.30 11.27 7.13
N PRO A 225 -10.86 11.73 5.99
CA PRO A 225 -11.24 10.81 4.93
C PRO A 225 -10.08 9.86 4.63
N THR A 226 -10.33 8.56 4.67
CA THR A 226 -9.28 7.53 4.55
C THR A 226 -9.74 6.43 3.62
N PHE A 227 -8.85 5.96 2.75
CA PHE A 227 -9.08 4.77 1.94
C PHE A 227 -7.89 3.81 2.05
N PHE A 228 -8.14 2.54 1.79
CA PHE A 228 -7.18 1.45 1.99
C PHE A 228 -6.97 0.67 0.70
N ILE A 229 -5.73 0.32 0.41
CA ILE A 229 -5.33 -0.52 -0.71
C ILE A 229 -4.58 -1.73 -0.16
N LEU A 230 -5.00 -2.94 -0.55
CA LEU A 230 -4.35 -4.17 -0.12
C LEU A 230 -3.02 -4.35 -0.86
N GLU A 231 -1.93 -4.53 -0.11
CA GLU A 231 -0.59 -4.84 -0.63
C GLU A 231 -0.22 -6.30 -0.34
N GLY A 232 0.79 -6.56 0.50
CA GLY A 232 1.30 -7.86 0.87
C GLY A 232 0.49 -8.63 1.90
N GLY A 233 1.06 -9.73 2.38
CA GLY A 233 0.43 -10.73 3.23
C GLY A 233 0.14 -11.99 2.44
N TYR A 234 0.71 -13.11 2.86
CA TYR A 234 0.81 -14.32 2.04
C TYR A 234 0.34 -15.59 2.76
N VAL A 235 0.01 -15.48 4.06
CA VAL A 235 -0.57 -16.58 4.84
C VAL A 235 -2.10 -16.43 4.92
N GLY A 236 -2.81 -17.03 3.97
CA GLY A 236 -4.24 -16.77 3.69
C GLY A 236 -5.19 -16.71 4.90
N ALA A 237 -5.14 -17.67 5.83
CA ALA A 237 -6.01 -17.66 7.01
C ALA A 237 -5.68 -16.51 7.99
N LYS A 238 -4.41 -16.11 8.08
CA LYS A 238 -3.95 -14.99 8.92
C LYS A 238 -4.32 -13.65 8.27
N ASN A 239 -4.18 -13.53 6.95
CA ASN A 239 -4.56 -12.32 6.21
C ASN A 239 -6.03 -11.95 6.44
N GLY A 240 -6.95 -12.92 6.31
CA GLY A 240 -8.37 -12.66 6.50
C GLY A 240 -8.72 -12.14 7.90
N LYS A 241 -8.07 -12.71 8.94
CA LYS A 241 -8.24 -12.25 10.33
C LYS A 241 -7.56 -10.91 10.59
N GLY A 242 -6.39 -10.68 10.00
CA GLY A 242 -5.69 -9.40 10.06
C GLY A 242 -6.53 -8.27 9.48
N ILE A 243 -7.12 -8.48 8.31
CA ILE A 243 -8.05 -7.53 7.68
C ILE A 243 -9.24 -7.24 8.59
N ASP A 244 -9.88 -8.27 9.14
CA ASP A 244 -11.01 -8.08 10.07
C ASP A 244 -10.62 -7.26 11.30
N GLN A 245 -9.50 -7.60 11.96
CA GLN A 245 -9.07 -6.88 13.15
C GLN A 245 -8.67 -5.43 12.83
N PHE A 246 -7.97 -5.21 11.71
CA PHE A 246 -7.65 -3.88 11.22
C PHE A 246 -8.90 -3.01 11.05
N LEU A 247 -9.91 -3.53 10.34
CA LEU A 247 -11.15 -2.81 10.09
C LEU A 247 -11.94 -2.55 11.38
N ARG A 248 -12.06 -3.53 12.27
CA ARG A 248 -12.69 -3.32 13.59
C ARG A 248 -12.03 -2.18 14.37
N GLY A 249 -10.69 -2.14 14.36
CA GLY A 249 -9.93 -1.07 15.00
C GLY A 249 -10.19 0.29 14.36
N TYR A 250 -10.27 0.34 13.03
CA TYR A 250 -10.55 1.57 12.29
C TYR A 250 -12.00 2.07 12.47
N GLU A 251 -12.97 1.16 12.48
CA GLU A 251 -14.41 1.46 12.59
C GLU A 251 -14.87 1.69 14.04
N GLY A 252 -14.04 1.34 15.03
CA GLY A 252 -14.37 1.45 16.45
C GLY A 252 -15.28 0.33 16.95
N GLU A 253 -15.28 -0.83 16.30
CA GLU A 253 -16.00 -2.02 16.76
C GLU A 253 -15.23 -2.71 17.90
N LEU A 254 -15.90 -2.86 19.06
CA LEU A 254 -15.38 -3.62 20.21
C LEU A 254 -15.36 -5.13 19.91
#